data_AF-A0A7C4FZN1-F1
#
_entry.id   AF-A0A7C4FZN1-F1
#
_cell.length_a   1.000
_cell.length_b   1.000
_cell.length_c   1.000
_cell.angle_alpha   90.00
_cell.angle_beta   90.00
_cell.angle_gamma   90.00
#
_symmetry.space_group_name_H-M   'P 1'
#
loop_
_entity.id
_entity.type
_entity.pdbx_description
1 polymer ?
#
loop_
_entity_poly.entity_id
_entity_poly.type
_entity_poly.pdbx_seq_one_letter_code
_entity_poly.pdbx_strand_id
1 'polypeptide(L)'
;MSVLTARILHLQRFSTEDGPGIRTTVFFKGCPLRCTWCHNPESMSVKSQIQWLETRCIGCSTCIQTCPNGNLSRAADGSLRISREYCLACGKCVEACPANALEMLGRTITLEELLFEVLKDRSYYETSGGGVTASGGEPGLQPDFVAEFFRRLKSEHISTAFDTCGMISATAFEKILPYTDWLLYDIKEIDEEKHRRFTSQGNRRILQNLIQIGKWMDHFPTLHLWVRTPLIPGATARPDNLLGIGAFLVQNLTGKVMRWELCAFNNLCRDKYRRLGMEWEYQYTPLLTAEELATLTEAARASGFPSELIIPSGATRVEVLDPEGEVL
;
A
#
# COMPACT_ATOMS: atom_id res chain seq x y z
N MET A 1 -29.74 6.11 -12.17
CA MET A 1 -28.80 5.29 -11.36
C MET A 1 -27.78 6.24 -10.76
N SER A 2 -27.45 6.12 -9.47
CA SER A 2 -26.41 6.95 -8.85
C SER A 2 -25.06 6.66 -9.50
N VAL A 3 -24.28 7.69 -9.81
CA VAL A 3 -22.93 7.55 -10.35
C VAL A 3 -22.06 6.85 -9.29
N LEU A 4 -21.46 5.70 -9.65
CA LEU A 4 -20.58 4.96 -8.75
C LEU A 4 -19.23 5.68 -8.65
N THR A 5 -18.83 6.05 -7.45
CA THR A 5 -17.61 6.83 -7.19
C THR A 5 -16.75 6.19 -6.11
N ALA A 6 -15.43 6.38 -6.20
CA ALA A 6 -14.47 6.04 -5.16
C ALA A 6 -13.60 7.24 -4.81
N ARG A 7 -12.93 7.16 -3.66
CA ARG A 7 -11.87 8.09 -3.30
C ARG A 7 -10.51 7.42 -3.48
N ILE A 8 -9.70 8.00 -4.37
CA ILE A 8 -8.35 7.53 -4.69
C ILE A 8 -7.32 8.62 -4.41
N LEU A 9 -6.12 8.21 -3.99
CA LEU A 9 -4.97 9.06 -3.75
C LEU A 9 -4.30 9.46 -5.07
N HIS A 10 -3.77 8.48 -5.82
CA HIS A 10 -3.11 8.68 -7.10
C HIS A 10 -3.08 7.38 -7.92
N LEU A 11 -2.58 7.48 -9.15
CA LEU A 11 -2.28 6.33 -10.01
C LEU A 11 -0.76 6.22 -10.14
N GLN A 12 -0.21 5.06 -9.81
CA GLN A 12 1.17 4.73 -10.12
C GLN A 12 1.18 3.90 -11.41
N ARG A 13 1.73 4.46 -12.47
CA ARG A 13 1.89 3.74 -13.74
C ARG A 13 3.23 2.99 -13.72
N PHE A 14 3.32 1.94 -14.53
CA PHE A 14 4.54 1.16 -14.74
C PHE A 14 5.10 0.45 -13.51
N SER A 15 4.23 0.02 -12.59
CA SER A 15 4.66 -0.75 -11.43
C SER A 15 5.01 -2.19 -11.81
N THR A 16 6.12 -2.70 -11.30
CA THR A 16 6.57 -4.09 -11.45
C THR A 16 6.46 -4.90 -10.15
N GLU A 17 6.24 -4.21 -9.03
CA GLU A 17 6.21 -4.81 -7.68
C GLU A 17 4.78 -5.04 -7.16
N ASP A 18 3.77 -4.54 -7.86
CA ASP A 18 2.36 -4.59 -7.46
C ASP A 18 1.60 -5.74 -8.16
N GLY A 19 2.30 -6.84 -8.43
CA GLY A 19 1.81 -8.05 -9.09
C GLY A 19 2.53 -8.36 -10.41
N PRO A 20 2.15 -9.44 -11.11
CA PRO A 20 2.81 -9.84 -12.36
C PRO A 20 2.69 -8.83 -13.49
N GLY A 21 3.75 -8.74 -14.29
CA GLY A 21 3.85 -7.87 -15.46
C GLY A 21 3.95 -6.39 -15.09
N ILE A 22 3.78 -5.53 -16.08
CA ILE A 22 3.72 -4.07 -15.89
C ILE A 22 2.28 -3.71 -15.52
N ARG A 23 2.11 -3.02 -14.39
CA ARG A 23 0.79 -2.69 -13.87
C ARG A 23 0.59 -1.21 -13.64
N THR A 24 -0.66 -0.76 -13.74
CA THR A 24 -1.09 0.53 -13.20
C THR A 24 -1.79 0.30 -11.89
N THR A 25 -1.19 0.82 -10.82
CA THR A 25 -1.70 0.66 -9.46
C THR A 25 -2.55 1.86 -9.09
N VAL A 26 -3.81 1.61 -8.75
CA VAL A 26 -4.76 2.59 -8.22
C VAL A 26 -4.64 2.60 -6.71
N PHE A 27 -4.14 3.70 -6.15
CA PHE A 27 -4.01 3.87 -4.70
C PHE A 27 -5.32 4.39 -4.11
N PHE A 28 -6.09 3.53 -3.45
CA PHE A 28 -7.34 3.91 -2.76
C PHE A 28 -7.08 4.61 -1.43
N LYS A 29 -8.05 5.42 -0.98
CA LYS A 29 -8.06 6.07 0.33
C LYS A 29 -8.77 5.24 1.38
N GLY A 30 -8.32 5.40 2.63
CA GLY A 30 -8.77 4.68 3.81
C GLY A 30 -7.94 3.42 4.03
N CYS A 31 -7.49 3.19 5.26
CA CYS A 31 -6.90 1.93 5.69
C CYS A 31 -7.41 1.60 7.10
N PRO A 32 -7.76 0.33 7.42
CA PRO A 32 -8.13 -0.06 8.78
C PRO A 32 -6.92 -0.21 9.71
N LEU A 33 -5.70 -0.25 9.16
CA LEU A 33 -4.44 -0.34 9.89
C LEU A 33 -3.77 1.04 10.04
N ARG A 34 -2.86 1.13 11.01
CA ARG A 34 -1.93 2.24 11.25
C ARG A 34 -0.54 1.66 11.41
N CYS A 35 -0.04 0.97 10.38
CA CYS A 35 1.30 0.40 10.37
C CYS A 35 2.31 1.49 10.68
N THR A 36 3.16 1.29 11.69
CA THR A 36 4.12 2.33 12.07
C THR A 36 5.17 2.58 10.98
N TRP A 37 5.35 1.67 10.02
CA TRP A 37 6.17 1.81 8.82
C TRP A 37 5.39 2.15 7.53
N CYS A 38 4.17 2.68 7.61
CA CYS A 38 3.33 2.89 6.42
C CYS A 38 4.04 3.76 5.36
N HIS A 39 4.16 3.28 4.12
CA HIS A 39 4.76 4.05 3.02
C HIS A 39 3.80 5.05 2.35
N ASN A 40 2.52 5.02 2.72
CA ASN A 40 1.46 5.87 2.17
C ASN A 40 0.62 6.47 3.30
N PRO A 41 1.19 7.29 4.20
CA PRO A 41 0.44 7.85 5.32
C PRO A 41 -0.80 8.65 4.88
N GLU A 42 -0.79 9.22 3.67
CA GLU A 42 -1.90 9.94 3.04
C GLU A 42 -3.12 9.05 2.74
N SER A 43 -2.93 7.73 2.63
CA SER A 43 -4.00 6.76 2.36
C SER A 43 -4.66 6.26 3.63
N MET A 44 -4.09 6.47 4.82
CA MET A 44 -4.66 5.98 6.09
C MET A 44 -6.05 6.56 6.39
N SER A 45 -6.25 7.84 6.09
CA SER A 45 -7.53 8.52 6.27
C SER A 45 -8.47 8.24 5.09
N VAL A 46 -9.73 7.96 5.40
CA VAL A 46 -10.81 7.91 4.38
C VAL A 46 -11.17 9.30 3.84
N LYS A 47 -10.79 10.37 4.56
CA LYS A 47 -11.11 11.75 4.19
C LYS A 47 -10.09 12.28 3.17
N SER A 48 -10.56 13.18 2.33
CA SER A 48 -9.68 14.04 1.55
C SER A 48 -8.84 14.91 2.49
N GLN A 49 -7.61 15.20 2.09
CA GLN A 49 -6.68 16.05 2.83
C GLN A 49 -5.96 16.96 1.83
N ILE A 50 -5.31 18.00 2.33
CA ILE A 50 -4.48 18.88 1.50
C ILE A 50 -3.03 18.70 1.95
N GLN A 51 -2.10 18.61 0.99
CA GLN A 51 -0.67 18.67 1.28
C GLN A 51 -0.06 19.94 0.73
N TRP A 52 1.07 20.33 1.33
CA TRP A 52 1.88 21.45 0.91
C TRP A 52 3.24 20.96 0.43
N LEU A 53 3.61 21.36 -0.79
CA LEU A 53 4.89 21.11 -1.42
C LEU A 53 5.77 22.34 -1.26
N GLU A 54 6.59 22.32 -0.22
CA GLU A 54 7.52 23.41 0.12
C GLU A 54 8.35 23.87 -1.08
N THR A 55 8.91 22.92 -1.84
CA THR A 55 9.79 23.19 -2.99
C THR A 55 9.12 23.94 -4.14
N ARG A 56 7.78 23.99 -4.18
CA ARG A 56 7.01 24.74 -5.18
C ARG A 56 6.48 26.08 -4.65
N CYS A 57 6.52 26.31 -3.34
CA CYS A 57 5.83 27.43 -2.73
C CYS A 57 6.59 28.76 -2.95
N ILE A 58 5.93 29.74 -3.55
CA ILE A 58 6.48 31.10 -3.74
C ILE A 58 6.17 32.07 -2.58
N GLY A 59 5.52 31.58 -1.51
CA GLY A 59 5.26 32.38 -0.30
C GLY A 59 4.25 33.54 -0.44
N CYS A 60 3.44 33.56 -1.51
CA CYS A 60 2.49 34.66 -1.80
C CYS A 60 1.30 34.75 -0.83
N SER A 61 1.07 33.72 0.00
CA SER A 61 -0.02 33.66 1.01
C SER A 61 -1.46 33.70 0.46
N THR A 62 -1.66 33.56 -0.86
CA THR A 62 -3.00 33.47 -1.49
C THR A 62 -3.85 32.36 -0.88
N CYS A 63 -3.23 31.23 -0.54
CA CYS A 63 -3.90 30.08 0.07
C CYS A 63 -4.47 30.39 1.48
N ILE A 64 -3.78 31.24 2.25
CA ILE A 64 -4.22 31.70 3.58
C ILE A 64 -5.42 32.64 3.41
N GLN A 65 -5.30 33.64 2.53
CA GLN A 65 -6.34 34.63 2.27
C GLN A 65 -7.64 34.00 1.71
N THR A 66 -7.51 32.95 0.90
CA THR A 66 -8.65 32.29 0.26
C THR A 66 -9.29 31.22 1.15
N CYS A 67 -8.66 30.81 2.24
CA CYS A 67 -9.18 29.73 3.08
C CYS A 67 -10.48 30.16 3.76
N PRO A 68 -11.64 29.58 3.41
CA PRO A 68 -12.94 30.01 3.95
C PRO A 68 -13.09 29.70 5.44
N ASN A 69 -12.28 28.78 5.96
CA ASN A 69 -12.37 28.27 7.32
C ASN A 69 -11.16 28.68 8.19
N GLY A 70 -10.27 29.55 7.69
CA GLY A 70 -9.11 30.02 8.46
C GLY A 70 -8.10 28.94 8.89
N ASN A 71 -8.06 27.80 8.19
CA ASN A 71 -7.26 26.63 8.58
C ASN A 71 -5.81 26.65 8.06
N LEU A 72 -5.40 27.72 7.37
CA LEU A 72 -4.05 27.87 6.86
C LEU A 72 -3.41 29.08 7.53
N SER A 73 -2.18 28.91 8.02
CA SER A 73 -1.41 29.99 8.63
C SER A 73 0.07 29.86 8.28
N ARG A 74 0.82 30.94 8.49
CA ARG A 74 2.28 30.93 8.30
C ARG A 74 2.97 30.76 9.64
N ALA A 75 3.92 29.83 9.69
CA ALA A 75 4.79 29.64 10.84
C ALA A 75 5.92 30.69 10.88
N ALA A 76 6.62 30.76 12.01
CA ALA A 76 7.76 31.67 12.20
C ALA A 76 8.93 31.38 11.26
N ASP A 77 9.13 30.11 10.90
CA ASP A 77 10.14 29.66 9.92
C ASP A 77 9.70 29.89 8.45
N GLY A 78 8.54 30.50 8.23
CA GLY A 78 7.98 30.76 6.91
C GLY A 78 7.22 29.58 6.29
N SER A 79 7.18 28.42 6.95
CA SER A 79 6.43 27.23 6.50
C SER A 79 4.92 27.44 6.57
N LEU A 80 4.18 26.72 5.72
CA LEU A 80 2.73 26.74 5.72
C LEU A 80 2.20 25.70 6.72
N ARG A 81 1.44 26.16 7.72
CA ARG A 81 0.72 25.29 8.66
C ARG A 81 -0.71 25.08 8.22
N ILE A 82 -1.15 23.84 8.29
CA ILE A 82 -2.53 23.44 7.99
C ILE A 82 -3.14 22.84 9.26
N SER A 83 -4.19 23.46 9.79
CA SER A 83 -4.97 22.94 10.90
C SER A 83 -5.83 21.76 10.43
N ARG A 84 -5.22 20.57 10.34
CA ARG A 84 -5.80 19.39 9.68
C ARG A 84 -7.08 18.89 10.33
N GLU A 85 -7.20 19.02 11.65
CA GLU A 85 -8.38 18.59 12.41
C GLU A 85 -9.65 19.32 11.96
N TYR A 86 -9.54 20.62 11.66
CA TYR A 86 -10.65 21.48 11.28
C TYR A 86 -10.76 21.68 9.76
N CYS A 87 -9.78 21.20 8.99
CA CYS A 87 -9.75 21.35 7.54
C CYS A 87 -10.76 20.43 6.87
N LEU A 88 -11.79 21.04 6.25
CA LEU A 88 -12.79 20.34 5.44
C LEU A 88 -12.26 19.81 4.10
N ALA A 89 -10.99 20.07 3.77
CA ALA A 89 -10.38 19.75 2.48
C ALA A 89 -11.22 20.22 1.27
N CYS A 90 -11.76 21.45 1.35
CA CYS A 90 -12.65 22.01 0.33
C CYS A 90 -11.97 22.42 -1.00
N GLY A 91 -10.63 22.36 -1.07
CA GLY A 91 -9.90 22.60 -2.32
C GLY A 91 -9.71 24.04 -2.76
N LYS A 92 -10.43 25.02 -2.20
CA LYS A 92 -10.30 26.43 -2.61
C LYS A 92 -8.87 26.98 -2.57
N CYS A 93 -8.09 26.60 -1.56
CA CYS A 93 -6.68 27.01 -1.47
C CYS A 93 -5.75 26.28 -2.47
N VAL A 94 -6.14 25.08 -2.93
CA VAL A 94 -5.46 24.33 -3.98
C VAL A 94 -5.70 25.04 -5.32
N GLU A 95 -6.96 25.35 -5.64
CA GLU A 95 -7.36 26.05 -6.87
C GLU A 95 -6.72 27.45 -6.98
N ALA A 96 -6.65 28.18 -5.87
CA ALA A 96 -6.08 29.52 -5.83
C ALA A 96 -4.55 29.55 -5.75
N CYS A 97 -3.85 28.41 -5.73
CA CYS A 97 -2.39 28.39 -5.59
C CYS A 97 -1.70 28.61 -6.94
N PRO A 98 -1.10 29.79 -7.21
CA PRO A 98 -0.52 30.09 -8.52
C PRO A 98 0.70 29.21 -8.84
N ALA A 99 1.35 28.64 -7.82
CA ALA A 99 2.55 27.82 -7.96
C ALA A 99 2.26 26.31 -7.93
N ASN A 100 0.99 25.89 -7.83
CA ASN A 100 0.61 24.48 -7.66
C ASN A 100 1.37 23.79 -6.51
N ALA A 101 1.59 24.54 -5.42
CA ALA A 101 2.28 24.09 -4.22
C ALA A 101 1.34 23.46 -3.19
N LEU A 102 0.03 23.53 -3.40
CA LEU A 102 -0.97 22.82 -2.61
C LEU A 102 -1.64 21.78 -3.49
N GLU A 103 -1.83 20.57 -2.96
CA GLU A 103 -2.43 19.47 -3.71
C GLU A 103 -3.51 18.78 -2.89
N MET A 104 -4.56 18.34 -3.57
CA MET A 104 -5.62 17.53 -2.97
C MET A 104 -5.17 16.07 -2.89
N LEU A 105 -5.14 15.53 -1.69
CA LEU A 105 -4.93 14.11 -1.41
C LEU A 105 -6.28 13.43 -1.24
N GLY A 106 -6.64 12.51 -2.14
CA GLY A 106 -7.90 11.78 -2.06
C GLY A 106 -8.99 12.45 -2.86
N ARG A 107 -8.89 12.38 -4.19
CA ARG A 107 -9.92 12.86 -5.10
C ARG A 107 -11.05 11.84 -5.21
N THR A 108 -12.28 12.33 -5.28
CA THR A 108 -13.40 11.51 -5.72
C THR A 108 -13.26 11.31 -7.23
N ILE A 109 -13.39 10.07 -7.69
CA ILE A 109 -13.35 9.70 -9.10
C ILE A 109 -14.56 8.81 -9.42
N THR A 110 -15.15 8.99 -10.59
CA THR A 110 -16.19 8.09 -11.11
C THR A 110 -15.56 6.82 -11.68
N LEU A 111 -16.36 5.76 -11.78
CA LEU A 111 -15.93 4.52 -12.41
C LEU A 111 -15.43 4.74 -13.85
N GLU A 112 -16.18 5.50 -14.66
CA GLU A 112 -15.83 5.74 -16.07
C GLU A 112 -14.55 6.58 -16.22
N GLU A 113 -14.35 7.60 -15.38
CA GLU A 113 -13.10 8.37 -15.37
C GLU A 113 -11.90 7.49 -15.02
N LEU A 114 -12.04 6.60 -14.02
CA LEU A 114 -10.94 5.71 -13.63
C LEU A 114 -10.62 4.71 -14.74
N LEU A 115 -11.64 4.07 -15.33
CA LEU A 115 -11.46 3.16 -16.46
C LEU A 115 -10.77 3.86 -17.63
N PHE A 116 -11.23 5.06 -18.00
CA PHE A 116 -10.60 5.85 -19.04
C PHE A 116 -9.12 6.13 -18.75
N GLU A 117 -8.76 6.46 -17.50
CA GLU A 117 -7.37 6.75 -17.15
C GLU A 117 -6.43 5.54 -17.20
N VAL A 118 -6.88 4.37 -16.70
CA VAL A 118 -6.03 3.16 -16.65
C VAL A 118 -5.93 2.47 -18.01
N LEU A 119 -6.99 2.53 -18.83
CA LEU A 119 -6.98 1.90 -20.16
C LEU A 119 -6.03 2.57 -21.15
N LYS A 120 -5.54 3.79 -20.85
CA LYS A 120 -4.45 4.43 -21.62
C LYS A 120 -3.16 3.61 -21.63
N ASP A 121 -2.96 2.75 -20.63
CA ASP A 121 -1.74 1.93 -20.50
C ASP A 121 -1.91 0.52 -21.11
N ARG A 122 -3.01 0.24 -21.84
CA ARG A 122 -3.35 -1.09 -22.38
C ARG A 122 -2.20 -1.79 -23.10
N SER A 123 -1.47 -1.07 -23.95
CA SER A 123 -0.35 -1.64 -24.73
C SER A 123 0.75 -2.24 -23.86
N TYR A 124 0.97 -1.67 -22.66
CA TYR A 124 1.95 -2.19 -21.71
C TYR A 124 1.46 -3.47 -21.03
N TYR A 125 0.16 -3.55 -20.73
CA TYR A 125 -0.44 -4.74 -20.14
C TYR A 125 -0.35 -5.92 -21.09
N GLU A 126 -0.73 -5.73 -22.36
CA GLU A 126 -0.70 -6.75 -23.41
C GLU A 126 0.71 -7.30 -23.65
N THR A 127 1.71 -6.41 -23.65
CA THR A 127 3.11 -6.81 -23.89
C THR A 127 3.72 -7.57 -22.72
N SER A 128 3.38 -7.20 -21.49
CA SER A 128 4.02 -7.73 -20.27
C SER A 128 3.23 -8.84 -19.57
N GLY A 129 1.99 -9.12 -20.01
CA GLY A 129 1.04 -9.94 -19.25
C GLY A 129 0.55 -9.27 -17.96
N GLY A 130 0.71 -7.95 -17.86
CA GLY A 130 0.35 -7.15 -16.69
C GLY A 130 -1.10 -6.70 -16.70
N GLY A 131 -1.40 -5.58 -16.03
CA GLY A 131 -2.77 -5.10 -15.90
C GLY A 131 -2.96 -4.00 -14.87
N VAL A 132 -4.04 -4.07 -14.10
CA VAL A 132 -4.36 -3.05 -13.09
C VAL A 132 -4.35 -3.66 -11.70
N THR A 133 -3.82 -2.92 -10.73
CA THR A 133 -3.82 -3.30 -9.32
C THR A 133 -4.65 -2.30 -8.51
N ALA A 134 -5.57 -2.78 -7.67
CA ALA A 134 -6.16 -1.95 -6.62
C ALA A 134 -5.31 -2.10 -5.35
N SER A 135 -4.72 -1.01 -4.86
CA SER A 135 -3.86 -0.98 -3.66
C SER A 135 -4.05 0.34 -2.88
N GLY A 136 -3.04 0.78 -2.14
CA GLY A 136 -2.89 2.10 -1.54
C GLY A 136 -3.12 2.14 -0.05
N GLY A 137 -4.36 2.37 0.37
CA GLY A 137 -4.80 2.14 1.73
C GLY A 137 -5.28 0.70 1.85
N GLU A 138 -6.59 0.53 1.82
CA GLU A 138 -7.25 -0.77 1.74
C GLU A 138 -8.43 -0.64 0.75
N PRO A 139 -8.27 -1.11 -0.50
CA PRO A 139 -9.34 -1.04 -1.50
C PRO A 139 -10.62 -1.75 -1.03
N GLY A 140 -10.52 -2.78 -0.19
CA GLY A 140 -11.67 -3.50 0.36
C GLY A 140 -12.56 -2.68 1.30
N LEU A 141 -12.17 -1.43 1.65
CA LEU A 141 -13.07 -0.46 2.29
C LEU A 141 -14.05 0.20 1.31
N GLN A 142 -13.86 0.03 -0.01
CA GLN A 142 -14.74 0.52 -1.07
C GLN A 142 -15.16 -0.63 -2.00
N PRO A 143 -15.72 -1.74 -1.46
CA PRO A 143 -15.79 -3.01 -2.16
C PRO A 143 -16.73 -3.00 -3.37
N ASP A 144 -17.85 -2.27 -3.31
CA ASP A 144 -18.79 -2.17 -4.43
C ASP A 144 -18.14 -1.49 -5.66
N PHE A 145 -17.32 -0.47 -5.42
CA PHE A 145 -16.58 0.20 -6.48
C PHE A 145 -15.50 -0.71 -7.05
N VAL A 146 -14.69 -1.35 -6.20
CA VAL A 146 -13.58 -2.22 -6.64
C VAL A 146 -14.11 -3.42 -7.43
N ALA A 147 -15.19 -4.06 -6.97
CA ALA A 147 -15.81 -5.19 -7.67
C ALA A 147 -16.29 -4.80 -9.07
N GLU A 148 -17.04 -3.70 -9.20
CA GLU A 148 -17.52 -3.22 -10.49
C GLU A 148 -16.37 -2.75 -11.40
N PHE A 149 -15.35 -2.11 -10.84
CA PHE A 149 -14.14 -1.71 -11.56
C PHE A 149 -13.40 -2.91 -12.15
N PHE A 150 -13.19 -3.96 -11.35
CA PHE A 150 -12.55 -5.18 -11.82
C PHE A 150 -13.41 -5.92 -12.85
N ARG A 151 -14.72 -6.01 -12.64
CA ARG A 151 -15.64 -6.60 -13.62
C ARG A 151 -15.53 -5.90 -14.98
N ARG A 152 -15.45 -4.57 -15.00
CA ARG A 152 -15.29 -3.77 -16.23
C ARG A 152 -13.92 -3.95 -16.87
N LEU A 153 -12.85 -4.02 -16.08
CA LEU A 153 -11.51 -4.34 -16.60
C LEU A 153 -11.45 -5.75 -17.22
N LYS A 154 -12.13 -6.73 -16.60
CA LYS A 154 -12.22 -8.10 -17.12
C LYS A 154 -12.98 -8.16 -18.45
N SER A 155 -14.04 -7.35 -18.64
CA SER A 155 -14.71 -7.24 -19.96
C SER A 155 -13.82 -6.61 -21.04
N GLU A 156 -12.78 -5.88 -20.63
CA GLU A 156 -11.75 -5.32 -21.51
C GLU A 156 -10.53 -6.24 -21.66
N HIS A 157 -10.60 -7.48 -21.15
CA HIS A 157 -9.52 -8.46 -21.11
C HIS A 157 -8.25 -8.00 -20.36
N ILE A 158 -8.40 -7.11 -19.39
CA ILE A 158 -7.30 -6.63 -18.55
C ILE A 158 -7.18 -7.47 -17.27
N SER A 159 -5.97 -7.95 -16.97
CA SER A 159 -5.69 -8.65 -15.71
C SER A 159 -5.89 -7.74 -14.51
N THR A 160 -6.45 -8.30 -13.43
CA THR A 160 -6.78 -7.58 -12.20
C THR A 160 -6.00 -8.13 -11.01
N ALA A 161 -5.48 -7.24 -10.17
CA ALA A 161 -4.81 -7.61 -8.93
C ALA A 161 -5.40 -6.86 -7.74
N PHE A 162 -5.77 -7.57 -6.68
CA PHE A 162 -6.24 -7.01 -5.43
C PHE A 162 -5.12 -7.06 -4.39
N ASP A 163 -4.59 -5.91 -4.00
CA ASP A 163 -3.59 -5.78 -2.95
C ASP A 163 -4.24 -5.31 -1.65
N THR A 164 -4.18 -6.17 -0.63
CA THR A 164 -4.98 -6.00 0.59
C THR A 164 -4.20 -6.37 1.85
N CYS A 165 -4.49 -5.63 2.93
CA CYS A 165 -4.02 -5.99 4.27
C CYS A 165 -4.89 -7.06 4.94
N GLY A 166 -5.98 -7.49 4.30
CA GLY A 166 -6.84 -8.56 4.79
C GLY A 166 -7.82 -8.17 5.91
N MET A 167 -7.71 -6.96 6.46
CA MET A 167 -8.53 -6.49 7.58
C MET A 167 -9.87 -5.91 7.13
N ILE A 168 -10.61 -6.68 6.34
CA ILE A 168 -11.92 -6.32 5.76
C ILE A 168 -12.97 -7.39 6.07
N SER A 169 -14.23 -7.11 5.73
CA SER A 169 -15.32 -8.08 5.92
C SER A 169 -15.24 -9.23 4.91
N ALA A 170 -15.72 -10.42 5.28
CA ALA A 170 -15.87 -11.55 4.36
C ALA A 170 -16.72 -11.17 3.13
N THR A 171 -17.80 -10.40 3.33
CA THR A 171 -18.64 -9.87 2.25
C THR A 171 -17.89 -8.97 1.27
N ALA A 172 -16.88 -8.23 1.71
CA ALA A 172 -16.04 -7.46 0.79
C ALA A 172 -15.22 -8.39 -0.12
N PHE A 173 -14.67 -9.49 0.42
CA PHE A 173 -14.00 -10.51 -0.39
C PHE A 173 -14.97 -11.20 -1.36
N GLU A 174 -16.15 -11.59 -0.91
CA GLU A 174 -17.18 -12.22 -1.76
C GLU A 174 -17.56 -11.37 -2.97
N LYS A 175 -17.56 -10.04 -2.82
CA LYS A 175 -17.83 -9.09 -3.91
C LYS A 175 -16.65 -8.97 -4.89
N ILE A 176 -15.41 -8.92 -4.39
CA ILE A 176 -14.23 -8.56 -5.19
C ILE A 176 -13.61 -9.79 -5.87
N LEU A 177 -13.46 -10.90 -5.15
CA LEU A 177 -12.72 -12.09 -5.62
C LEU A 177 -13.22 -12.70 -6.95
N PRO A 178 -14.54 -12.72 -7.26
CA PRO A 178 -15.01 -13.23 -8.56
C PRO A 178 -14.40 -12.53 -9.78
N TYR A 179 -13.87 -11.32 -9.60
CA TYR A 179 -13.29 -10.51 -10.66
C TYR A 179 -11.79 -10.28 -10.48
N THR A 180 -11.12 -11.05 -9.61
CA THR A 180 -9.69 -10.92 -9.29
C THR A 180 -8.89 -12.06 -9.92
N ASP A 181 -7.80 -11.74 -10.61
CA ASP A 181 -6.82 -12.73 -11.08
C ASP A 181 -5.69 -12.96 -10.07
N TRP A 182 -5.19 -11.89 -9.45
CA TRP A 182 -4.11 -11.95 -8.48
C TRP A 182 -4.54 -11.35 -7.15
N LEU A 183 -4.47 -12.12 -6.08
CA LEU A 183 -4.62 -11.63 -4.71
C LEU A 183 -3.24 -11.47 -4.11
N LEU A 184 -2.86 -10.22 -3.83
CA LEU A 184 -1.66 -9.88 -3.07
C LEU A 184 -2.11 -9.63 -1.63
N TYR A 185 -1.69 -10.51 -0.72
CA TYR A 185 -2.21 -10.56 0.64
C TYR A 185 -1.10 -10.35 1.66
N ASP A 186 -1.18 -9.27 2.43
CA ASP A 186 -0.18 -9.01 3.46
C ASP A 186 -0.38 -9.86 4.72
N ILE A 187 0.66 -10.58 5.13
CA ILE A 187 0.81 -11.08 6.50
C ILE A 187 2.04 -10.40 7.09
N LYS A 188 1.78 -9.41 7.96
CA LYS A 188 2.83 -8.53 8.50
C LYS A 188 3.51 -9.13 9.72
N GLU A 189 2.72 -9.62 10.66
CA GLU A 189 3.15 -10.16 11.94
C GLU A 189 2.19 -11.29 12.34
N ILE A 190 2.73 -12.44 12.71
CA ILE A 190 1.94 -13.63 13.10
C ILE A 190 1.44 -13.56 14.54
N ASP A 191 2.20 -12.91 15.43
CA ASP A 191 1.80 -12.68 16.81
C ASP A 191 0.76 -11.56 16.90
N GLU A 192 -0.40 -11.83 17.51
CA GLU A 192 -1.51 -10.87 17.54
C GLU A 192 -1.17 -9.61 18.35
N GLU A 193 -0.46 -9.73 19.46
CA GLU A 193 -0.14 -8.61 20.35
C GLU A 193 0.89 -7.69 19.69
N LYS A 194 1.92 -8.27 19.07
CA LYS A 194 2.90 -7.54 18.25
C LYS A 194 2.21 -6.90 17.05
N HIS A 195 1.31 -7.60 16.37
CA HIS A 195 0.57 -7.03 15.24
C HIS A 195 -0.26 -5.82 15.69
N ARG A 196 -0.91 -5.91 16.86
CA ARG A 196 -1.66 -4.79 17.45
C ARG A 196 -0.76 -3.61 17.80
N ARG A 197 0.38 -3.88 18.41
CA ARG A 197 1.39 -2.86 18.73
C ARG A 197 1.83 -2.10 17.48
N PHE A 198 2.12 -2.82 16.40
CA PHE A 198 2.71 -2.25 15.19
C PHE A 198 1.71 -1.68 14.18
N THR A 199 0.45 -2.12 14.21
CA THR A 199 -0.54 -1.76 13.18
C THR A 199 -1.83 -1.17 13.75
N SER A 200 -1.93 -1.02 15.08
CA SER A 200 -3.14 -0.66 15.84
C SER A 200 -4.29 -1.67 15.82
N GLN A 201 -4.14 -2.83 15.18
CA GLN A 201 -5.17 -3.87 15.08
C GLN A 201 -4.60 -5.26 15.37
N GLY A 202 -5.39 -6.19 15.90
CA GLY A 202 -5.00 -7.60 15.93
C GLY A 202 -5.08 -8.25 14.54
N ASN A 203 -4.46 -9.42 14.35
CA ASN A 203 -4.41 -10.13 13.07
C ASN A 203 -5.41 -11.31 12.93
N ARG A 204 -6.19 -11.64 13.97
CA ARG A 204 -7.11 -12.81 13.93
C ARG A 204 -8.02 -12.81 12.71
N ARG A 205 -8.66 -11.67 12.41
CA ARG A 205 -9.54 -11.54 11.24
C ARG A 205 -8.74 -11.70 9.93
N ILE A 206 -7.55 -11.14 9.85
CA ILE A 206 -6.67 -11.24 8.68
C ILE A 206 -6.33 -12.71 8.40
N LEU A 207 -5.93 -13.46 9.43
CA LEU A 207 -5.60 -14.88 9.27
C LEU A 207 -6.85 -15.72 8.96
N GLN A 208 -7.97 -15.46 9.62
CA GLN A 208 -9.26 -16.15 9.36
C GLN A 208 -9.76 -15.92 7.94
N ASN A 209 -9.71 -14.66 7.46
CA ASN A 209 -10.08 -14.33 6.09
C ASN A 209 -9.21 -15.09 5.09
N LEU A 210 -7.89 -15.17 5.32
CA LEU A 210 -7.00 -15.88 4.41
C LEU A 210 -7.27 -17.39 4.37
N ILE A 211 -7.55 -18.02 5.52
CA ILE A 211 -8.01 -19.42 5.57
C ILE A 211 -9.29 -19.60 4.76
N GLN A 212 -10.25 -18.69 4.92
CA GLN A 212 -11.53 -18.76 4.21
C GLN A 212 -11.34 -18.60 2.70
N ILE A 213 -10.46 -17.68 2.28
CA ILE A 213 -10.10 -17.48 0.88
C ILE A 213 -9.47 -18.75 0.31
N GLY A 214 -8.57 -19.42 1.04
CA GLY A 214 -7.98 -20.69 0.62
C GLY A 214 -9.01 -21.76 0.26
N LYS A 215 -10.15 -21.80 0.97
CA LYS A 215 -11.30 -22.67 0.66
C LYS A 215 -12.11 -22.19 -0.54
N TRP A 216 -12.19 -20.89 -0.74
CA TRP A 216 -12.92 -20.29 -1.87
C TRP A 216 -12.17 -20.37 -3.19
N MET A 217 -10.83 -20.42 -3.17
CA MET A 217 -10.00 -20.48 -4.38
C MET A 217 -10.38 -21.65 -5.30
N ASP A 218 -10.91 -22.76 -4.77
CA ASP A 218 -11.39 -23.88 -5.58
C ASP A 218 -12.57 -23.50 -6.51
N HIS A 219 -13.30 -22.44 -6.19
CA HIS A 219 -14.38 -21.88 -7.00
C HIS A 219 -13.92 -20.78 -7.95
N PHE A 220 -12.67 -20.32 -7.84
CA PHE A 220 -12.11 -19.22 -8.63
C PHE A 220 -10.85 -19.70 -9.37
N PRO A 221 -10.98 -20.39 -10.51
CA PRO A 221 -9.86 -21.06 -11.17
C PRO A 221 -8.78 -20.10 -11.70
N THR A 222 -9.11 -18.83 -11.88
CA THR A 222 -8.16 -17.78 -12.31
C THR A 222 -7.48 -17.07 -11.14
N LEU A 223 -7.88 -17.35 -9.89
CA LEU A 223 -7.38 -16.65 -8.72
C LEU A 223 -6.06 -17.26 -8.25
N HIS A 224 -5.01 -16.44 -8.31
CA HIS A 224 -3.69 -16.75 -7.84
C HIS A 224 -3.38 -15.96 -6.56
N LEU A 225 -2.73 -16.60 -5.59
CA LEU A 225 -2.43 -16.00 -4.28
C LEU A 225 -0.93 -15.74 -4.11
N TRP A 226 -0.57 -14.48 -3.87
CA TRP A 226 0.72 -14.06 -3.36
C TRP A 226 0.57 -13.60 -1.92
N VAL A 227 1.38 -14.16 -1.03
CA VAL A 227 1.51 -13.67 0.34
C VAL A 227 2.69 -12.71 0.39
N ARG A 228 2.56 -11.59 1.08
CA ARG A 228 3.61 -10.58 1.21
C ARG A 228 3.88 -10.31 2.69
N THR A 229 5.15 -10.24 3.05
CA THR A 229 5.60 -9.93 4.40
C THR A 229 6.63 -8.81 4.34
N PRO A 230 6.29 -7.59 4.82
CA PRO A 230 7.29 -6.54 4.93
C PRO A 230 8.34 -6.94 5.97
N LEU A 231 9.62 -6.76 5.66
CA LEU A 231 10.74 -6.99 6.57
C LEU A 231 11.20 -5.64 7.13
N ILE A 232 10.63 -5.25 8.26
CA ILE A 232 10.88 -3.96 8.92
C ILE A 232 11.86 -4.14 10.09
N PRO A 233 13.06 -3.52 10.07
CA PRO A 233 14.01 -3.58 11.17
C PRO A 233 13.39 -3.19 12.52
N GLY A 234 13.65 -3.96 13.57
CA GLY A 234 13.09 -3.73 14.90
C GLY A 234 11.58 -4.01 15.04
N ALA A 235 10.90 -4.34 13.94
CA ALA A 235 9.51 -4.79 13.91
C ALA A 235 9.45 -6.18 13.27
N THR A 236 8.95 -6.32 12.04
CA THR A 236 8.58 -7.61 11.44
C THR A 236 9.75 -8.41 10.86
N ALA A 237 10.93 -7.78 10.67
CA ALA A 237 12.15 -8.44 10.22
C ALA A 237 12.78 -9.28 11.34
N ARG A 238 12.14 -10.39 11.70
CA ARG A 238 12.62 -11.29 12.76
C ARG A 238 12.41 -12.76 12.39
N PRO A 239 13.35 -13.65 12.72
CA PRO A 239 13.20 -15.09 12.45
C PRO A 239 11.95 -15.72 13.05
N ASP A 240 11.55 -15.33 14.29
CA ASP A 240 10.35 -15.88 14.96
C ASP A 240 9.07 -15.60 14.16
N ASN A 241 8.95 -14.39 13.61
CA ASN A 241 7.80 -14.00 12.81
C ASN A 241 7.74 -14.81 11.51
N LEU A 242 8.87 -14.92 10.79
CA LEU A 242 8.93 -15.65 9.52
C LEU A 242 8.65 -17.14 9.71
N LEU A 243 9.25 -17.78 10.72
CA LEU A 243 8.95 -19.17 11.04
C LEU A 243 7.47 -19.38 11.32
N GLY A 244 6.84 -18.49 12.10
CA GLY A 244 5.42 -18.59 12.43
C GLY A 244 4.50 -18.34 11.22
N ILE A 245 4.82 -17.37 10.36
CA ILE A 245 4.06 -17.14 9.11
C ILE A 245 4.18 -18.37 8.21
N GLY A 246 5.38 -18.89 7.98
CA GLY A 246 5.58 -20.04 7.12
C GLY A 246 4.86 -21.29 7.63
N ALA A 247 4.93 -21.56 8.95
CA ALA A 247 4.19 -22.65 9.58
C ALA A 247 2.66 -22.48 9.40
N PHE A 248 2.14 -21.26 9.55
CA PHE A 248 0.73 -20.96 9.29
C PHE A 248 0.35 -21.24 7.83
N LEU A 249 1.18 -20.84 6.86
CA LEU A 249 0.93 -21.07 5.43
C LEU A 249 0.93 -22.56 5.09
N VAL A 250 1.89 -23.33 5.61
CA VAL A 250 1.92 -24.80 5.45
C VAL A 250 0.67 -25.43 6.04
N GLN A 251 0.30 -25.06 7.26
CA GLN A 251 -0.84 -25.68 7.94
C GLN A 251 -2.17 -25.41 7.25
N ASN A 252 -2.35 -24.22 6.65
CA ASN A 252 -3.67 -23.76 6.21
C ASN A 252 -3.82 -23.60 4.69
N LEU A 253 -2.73 -23.39 3.94
CA LEU A 253 -2.75 -22.98 2.54
C LEU A 253 -1.77 -23.78 1.65
N THR A 254 -1.43 -25.00 2.07
CA THR A 254 -0.59 -25.89 1.24
C THR A 254 -1.16 -26.04 -0.18
N GLY A 255 -0.31 -25.79 -1.17
CA GLY A 255 -0.68 -25.85 -2.59
C GLY A 255 -1.54 -24.68 -3.11
N LYS A 256 -1.82 -23.66 -2.28
CA LYS A 256 -2.60 -22.48 -2.69
C LYS A 256 -1.75 -21.23 -2.94
N VAL A 257 -0.67 -21.04 -2.17
CA VAL A 257 0.21 -19.88 -2.28
C VAL A 257 1.19 -20.09 -3.43
N MET A 258 1.21 -19.17 -4.40
CA MET A 258 2.14 -19.22 -5.55
C MET A 258 3.45 -18.46 -5.31
N ARG A 259 3.44 -17.53 -4.36
CA ARG A 259 4.62 -16.74 -3.99
C ARG A 259 4.45 -16.25 -2.57
N TRP A 260 5.49 -16.40 -1.76
CA TRP A 260 5.63 -15.67 -0.52
C TRP A 260 6.78 -14.68 -0.65
N GLU A 261 6.42 -13.41 -0.79
CA GLU A 261 7.37 -12.34 -1.00
C GLU A 261 7.80 -11.72 0.33
N LEU A 262 9.10 -11.62 0.54
CA LEU A 262 9.71 -10.93 1.67
C LEU A 262 10.16 -9.54 1.23
N CYS A 263 9.42 -8.51 1.61
CA CYS A 263 9.61 -7.15 1.09
C CYS A 263 10.54 -6.34 1.99
N ALA A 264 11.80 -6.14 1.58
CA ALA A 264 12.77 -5.36 2.35
C ALA A 264 12.33 -3.90 2.53
N PHE A 265 12.49 -3.40 3.76
CA PHE A 265 12.18 -2.03 4.13
C PHE A 265 12.99 -0.99 3.34
N ASN A 266 12.38 0.17 3.08
CA ASN A 266 13.08 1.40 2.70
C ASN A 266 12.39 2.63 3.29
N ASN A 267 13.13 3.71 3.49
CA ASN A 267 12.64 4.94 4.10
C ASN A 267 12.33 6.06 3.08
N LEU A 268 12.09 5.71 1.81
CA LEU A 268 11.88 6.68 0.72
C LEU A 268 10.60 7.51 0.87
N CYS A 269 9.67 7.09 1.73
CA CYS A 269 8.41 7.79 1.97
C CYS A 269 8.49 8.94 3.00
N ARG A 270 9.68 9.23 3.59
CA ARG A 270 9.84 10.27 4.63
C ARG A 270 9.25 11.63 4.27
N ASP A 271 9.35 12.04 3.01
CA ASP A 271 8.81 13.33 2.54
C ASP A 271 7.29 13.39 2.60
N LYS A 272 6.59 12.25 2.50
CA LYS A 272 5.13 12.17 2.63
C LYS A 272 4.70 12.54 4.05
N TYR A 273 5.40 12.02 5.06
CA TYR A 273 5.17 12.37 6.47
C TYR A 273 5.44 13.84 6.74
N ARG A 274 6.56 14.38 6.25
CA ARG A 274 6.89 15.81 6.35
C ARG A 274 5.80 16.70 5.74
N ARG A 275 5.30 16.38 4.54
CA ARG A 275 4.19 17.10 3.88
C ARG A 275 2.87 17.01 4.63
N LEU A 276 2.70 15.95 5.43
CA LEU A 276 1.57 15.78 6.34
C LEU A 276 1.80 16.42 7.71
N GLY A 277 2.98 16.96 8.01
CA GLY A 277 3.31 17.48 9.34
C GLY A 277 3.29 16.38 10.40
N MET A 278 3.74 15.17 10.03
CA MET A 278 3.81 14.00 10.90
C MET A 278 5.28 13.62 11.09
N GLU A 279 5.64 13.29 12.32
CA GLU A 279 6.90 12.60 12.60
C GLU A 279 6.77 11.12 12.26
N TRP A 280 7.84 10.52 11.74
CA TRP A 280 7.87 9.11 11.38
C TRP A 280 9.07 8.42 12.01
N GLU A 281 8.81 7.39 12.80
CA GLU A 281 9.85 6.71 13.59
C GLU A 281 10.93 6.05 12.72
N TYR A 282 10.59 5.63 11.49
CA TYR A 282 11.50 4.95 10.58
C TYR A 282 12.25 5.86 9.61
N GLN A 283 12.13 7.19 9.76
CA GLN A 283 12.70 8.14 8.79
C GLN A 283 14.23 8.02 8.61
N TYR A 284 14.94 7.54 9.64
CA TYR A 284 16.39 7.32 9.64
C TYR A 284 16.79 5.85 9.81
N THR A 285 15.82 4.93 9.81
CA THR A 285 16.13 3.50 9.90
C THR A 285 16.90 3.07 8.65
N PRO A 286 18.06 2.40 8.80
CA PRO A 286 18.82 1.92 7.66
C PRO A 286 18.06 0.81 6.91
N LEU A 287 18.37 0.66 5.63
CA LEU A 287 17.96 -0.51 4.85
C LEU A 287 18.67 -1.75 5.40
N LEU A 288 18.07 -2.93 5.18
CA LEU A 288 18.73 -4.19 5.47
C LEU A 288 20.02 -4.33 4.64
N THR A 289 21.05 -4.96 5.19
CA THR A 289 22.19 -5.42 4.41
C THR A 289 21.79 -6.66 3.60
N ALA A 290 22.60 -7.01 2.60
CA ALA A 290 22.38 -8.23 1.82
C ALA A 290 22.45 -9.49 2.71
N GLU A 291 23.33 -9.49 3.71
CA GLU A 291 23.48 -10.58 4.68
C GLU A 291 22.28 -10.71 5.61
N GLU A 292 21.77 -9.59 6.14
CA GLU A 292 20.55 -9.57 6.96
C GLU A 292 19.34 -10.13 6.19
N LEU A 293 19.16 -9.70 4.93
CA LEU A 293 18.09 -10.19 4.07
C LEU A 293 18.25 -11.68 3.75
N ALA A 294 19.49 -12.15 3.51
CA ALA A 294 19.76 -13.56 3.28
C ALA A 294 19.43 -14.40 4.53
N THR A 295 19.84 -13.95 5.72
CA THR A 295 19.57 -14.63 6.99
C THR A 295 18.07 -14.73 7.28
N LEU A 296 17.32 -13.64 7.04
CA LEU A 296 15.86 -13.65 7.16
C LEU A 296 15.21 -14.60 6.15
N THR A 297 15.73 -14.64 4.92
CA THR A 297 15.25 -15.57 3.89
C THR A 297 15.47 -17.03 4.30
N GLU A 298 16.63 -17.35 4.88
CA GLU A 298 16.89 -18.69 5.42
C GLU A 298 15.97 -19.03 6.60
N ALA A 299 15.66 -18.08 7.47
CA ALA A 299 14.67 -18.29 8.53
C ALA A 299 13.28 -18.61 7.96
N ALA A 300 12.86 -17.95 6.89
CA ALA A 300 11.61 -18.27 6.21
C ALA A 300 11.64 -19.67 5.57
N ARG A 301 12.77 -20.06 4.94
CA ARG A 301 12.96 -21.41 4.35
C ARG A 301 12.92 -22.52 5.40
N ALA A 302 13.42 -22.25 6.60
CA ALA A 302 13.39 -23.20 7.72
C ALA A 302 11.96 -23.47 8.28
N SER A 303 10.94 -22.72 7.84
CA SER A 303 9.55 -22.92 8.29
C SER A 303 8.87 -24.16 7.72
N GLY A 304 9.48 -24.82 6.72
CA GLY A 304 8.89 -25.92 5.97
C GLY A 304 7.97 -25.49 4.81
N PHE A 305 7.78 -24.18 4.59
CA PHE A 305 7.16 -23.67 3.38
C PHE A 305 8.07 -23.91 2.16
N PRO A 306 7.55 -24.22 0.96
CA PRO A 306 8.38 -24.52 -0.22
C PRO A 306 9.36 -23.38 -0.55
N SER A 307 10.66 -23.66 -0.43
CA SER A 307 11.73 -22.68 -0.51
C SER A 307 11.80 -21.94 -1.85
N GLU A 308 11.40 -22.60 -2.94
CA GLU A 308 11.36 -22.05 -4.30
C GLU A 308 10.28 -20.98 -4.48
N LEU A 309 9.28 -20.95 -3.60
CA LEU A 309 8.21 -19.96 -3.62
C LEU A 309 8.51 -18.75 -2.73
N ILE A 310 9.61 -18.77 -1.97
CA ILE A 310 10.04 -17.68 -1.09
C ILE A 310 10.94 -16.72 -1.87
N ILE A 311 10.44 -15.51 -2.13
CA ILE A 311 11.11 -14.51 -2.96
C ILE A 311 11.47 -13.28 -2.13
N PRO A 312 12.75 -13.06 -1.78
CA PRO A 312 13.19 -11.79 -1.23
C PRO A 312 13.15 -10.70 -2.30
N SER A 313 12.73 -9.51 -1.92
CA SER A 313 12.56 -8.34 -2.80
C SER A 313 12.93 -7.05 -2.08
N GLY A 314 13.14 -5.97 -2.84
CA GLY A 314 13.48 -4.64 -2.31
C GLY A 314 14.98 -4.36 -2.24
N ALA A 315 15.31 -3.12 -1.91
CA ALA A 315 16.69 -2.64 -1.90
C ALA A 315 17.42 -3.00 -0.61
N THR A 316 18.70 -3.36 -0.73
CA THR A 316 19.63 -3.55 0.40
C THR A 316 20.70 -2.47 0.36
N ARG A 317 21.25 -2.10 1.53
CA ARG A 317 22.45 -1.25 1.59
C ARG A 317 23.71 -2.07 1.42
N VAL A 318 24.73 -1.45 0.82
CA VAL A 318 26.10 -1.97 0.79
C VAL A 318 26.75 -1.59 2.12
N GLU A 319 27.41 -2.53 2.78
CA GLU A 319 28.23 -2.22 3.95
C GLU A 319 29.43 -1.38 3.51
N VAL A 320 29.59 -0.20 4.12
CA VAL A 320 30.81 0.57 3.92
C VAL A 320 31.81 0.00 4.91
N LEU A 321 32.70 -0.85 4.41
CA LEU A 321 33.85 -1.30 5.16
C LEU A 321 34.83 -0.12 5.27
N ASP A 322 35.43 0.05 6.43
CA ASP A 322 36.59 0.91 6.58
C ASP A 322 37.79 0.33 5.81
N PRO A 323 38.93 1.07 5.69
CA PRO A 323 40.13 0.57 5.01
C PRO A 323 40.73 -0.70 5.63
N GLU A 324 40.31 -1.08 6.83
CA GLU A 324 40.81 -2.21 7.62
C GLU A 324 39.86 -3.42 7.54
N GLY A 325 38.69 -3.26 6.89
CA GLY A 325 37.70 -4.32 6.68
C GLY A 325 36.65 -4.42 7.78
N GLU A 326 36.56 -3.45 8.69
CA GLU A 326 35.52 -3.36 9.72
C GLU A 326 34.30 -2.60 9.20
N VAL A 327 33.10 -3.01 9.61
CA VAL A 327 31.85 -2.34 9.23
C VAL A 327 31.77 -0.99 9.96
N LEU A 328 31.69 0.11 9.19
CA LEU A 328 31.58 1.48 9.71
C LEU A 328 30.25 1.76 10.44
#